data_AF-A0A6V7QGC0-F1
#
_entry.id   AF-A0A6V7QGC0-F1
#
_cell.length_a   1.000
_cell.length_b   1.000
_cell.length_c   1.000
_cell.angle_alpha   90.00
_cell.angle_beta   90.00
_cell.angle_gamma   90.00
#
_symmetry.space_group_name_H-M   'P 1'
#
loop_
_entity.id
_entity.type
_entity.pdbx_description
1 polymer ?
#
loop_
_entity_poly.entity_id
_entity_poly.type
_entity_poly.pdbx_seq_one_letter_code
_entity_poly.pdbx_strand_id
1 'polypeptide(L)'
;MLITIKPWLLSTVLSSPTSPWTIPYEENSASFKFNRGARFAELHIGWSRKPEEVEVATELPQEALMIAEFARLVRDMRDYKRPPETKWPEISRKTQVLVDAVKRSIEMNFEPVYL
;
A
#
# COMPACT_ATOMS: atom_id res chain seq x y z
N MET A 1 1.44 -17.38 6.82
CA MET A 1 1.92 -16.24 7.64
C MET A 1 1.83 -14.99 6.77
N LEU A 2 0.77 -14.19 6.93
CA LEU A 2 0.59 -12.94 6.19
C LEU A 2 1.43 -11.86 6.86
N ILE A 3 2.51 -11.44 6.21
CA ILE A 3 3.34 -10.33 6.68
C ILE A 3 2.55 -9.05 6.40
N THR A 4 2.00 -8.43 7.45
CA THR A 4 1.35 -7.12 7.35
C THR A 4 2.45 -6.05 7.38
N ILE A 5 2.86 -5.56 6.21
CA ILE A 5 3.73 -4.39 6.11
C ILE A 5 2.83 -3.16 6.26
N LYS A 6 2.87 -2.50 7.43
CA LYS A 6 2.21 -1.19 7.60
C LYS A 6 2.94 -0.17 6.71
N PRO A 7 2.29 0.47 5.72
CA PRO A 7 2.93 1.50 4.93
C PRO A 7 3.09 2.76 5.78
N TRP A 8 4.27 2.95 6.36
CA TRP A 8 4.66 4.22 6.98
C TRP A 8 5.24 5.12 5.89
N LEU A 9 4.38 5.84 5.16
CA LEU A 9 4.83 6.96 4.35
C LEU A 9 4.86 8.20 5.26
N LEU A 10 6.06 8.67 5.61
CA LEU A 10 6.31 9.86 6.45
C LEU A 10 5.92 11.20 5.77
N SER A 11 4.99 11.15 4.83
CA SER A 11 4.25 12.28 4.32
C SER A 11 2.76 11.98 4.52
N THR A 12 2.19 12.58 5.58
CA THR A 12 0.78 13.02 5.57
C THR A 12 -0.30 11.95 5.79
N VAL A 13 -0.01 10.75 6.32
CA VAL A 13 -1.06 9.78 6.72
C VAL A 13 -0.92 9.45 8.21
N LEU A 14 -1.86 9.95 9.03
CA LEU A 14 -1.96 9.62 10.46
C LEU A 14 -2.63 8.25 10.58
N SER A 15 -1.86 7.25 11.00
CA SER A 15 -2.34 5.87 11.14
C SER A 15 -3.09 5.67 12.45
N SER A 16 -4.32 5.14 12.37
CA SER A 16 -4.91 4.40 13.49
C SER A 16 -4.34 2.97 13.49
N PRO A 17 -4.17 2.31 14.66
CA PRO A 17 -3.55 0.98 14.76
C PRO A 17 -4.22 -0.14 13.94
N THR A 18 -5.47 0.07 13.51
CA THR A 18 -6.40 -0.93 12.94
C THR A 18 -6.81 -0.64 11.50
N SER A 19 -6.21 0.34 10.82
CA SER A 19 -6.66 0.76 9.48
C SER A 19 -6.62 -0.40 8.45
N PRO A 20 -7.72 -0.65 7.73
CA PRO A 20 -7.94 -1.83 6.87
C PRO A 20 -7.24 -1.69 5.51
N TRP A 21 -5.91 -1.62 5.49
CA TRP A 21 -5.17 -1.39 4.23
C TRP A 21 -5.10 -2.61 3.32
N THR A 22 -5.14 -3.82 3.88
CA THR A 22 -5.05 -5.08 3.12
C THR A 22 -6.42 -5.60 2.70
N ILE A 23 -7.42 -5.43 3.57
CA ILE A 23 -8.80 -5.88 3.36
C ILE A 23 -9.68 -4.75 3.89
N PRO A 24 -10.42 -4.03 3.04
CA PRO A 24 -11.37 -3.00 3.44
C PRO A 24 -12.41 -3.51 4.46
N TYR A 25 -13.00 -2.60 5.25
CA TYR A 25 -14.11 -2.98 6.13
C TYR A 25 -15.38 -3.34 5.34
N GLU A 26 -15.61 -2.66 4.21
CA GLU A 26 -16.72 -2.92 3.29
C GLU A 26 -16.14 -3.09 1.87
N GLU A 27 -16.68 -4.01 1.06
CA GLU A 27 -16.12 -4.27 -0.28
C GLU A 27 -16.41 -3.16 -1.30
N ASN A 28 -17.39 -2.32 -1.01
CA ASN A 28 -17.86 -1.21 -1.84
C ASN A 28 -17.28 0.15 -1.44
N SER A 29 -16.44 0.22 -0.40
CA SER A 29 -15.74 1.45 -0.06
C SER A 29 -14.43 1.20 0.68
N ALA A 30 -13.48 2.12 0.52
CA ALA A 30 -12.25 2.16 1.29
C ALA A 30 -12.03 3.58 1.82
N SER A 31 -11.73 3.71 3.12
CA SER A 31 -11.43 5.01 3.71
C SER A 31 -9.97 5.11 4.16
N PHE A 32 -9.44 6.33 4.11
CA PHE A 32 -8.15 6.67 4.68
C PHE A 32 -8.16 8.05 5.31
N LYS A 33 -7.31 8.25 6.32
CA LYS A 33 -7.16 9.53 7.03
C LYS A 33 -5.88 10.22 6.60
N PHE A 34 -5.99 11.47 6.15
CA PHE A 34 -4.83 12.28 5.79
C PHE A 34 -4.89 13.64 6.49
N ASN A 35 -3.74 14.29 6.71
CA ASN A 35 -3.72 15.59 7.37
C ASN A 35 -2.67 16.50 6.75
N ARG A 36 -3.10 17.53 6.01
CA ARG A 36 -2.18 18.45 5.33
C ARG A 36 -1.89 19.68 6.19
N GLY A 37 -0.60 19.93 6.45
CA GLY A 37 -0.15 21.14 7.14
C GLY A 37 -0.47 21.14 8.64
N ALA A 38 -0.61 19.97 9.26
CA ALA A 38 -0.75 19.86 10.70
C ALA A 38 0.49 20.41 11.41
N ARG A 39 0.27 21.32 12.35
CA ARG A 39 1.30 21.84 13.25
C ARG A 39 0.78 21.79 14.68
N PHE A 40 1.66 22.02 15.65
CA PHE A 40 1.20 22.27 17.01
C PHE A 40 0.36 23.55 17.04
N ALA A 41 -0.73 23.51 17.79
CA ALA A 41 -1.43 24.71 18.20
C ALA A 41 -0.50 25.58 19.07
N GLU A 42 -0.82 26.87 19.17
CA GLU A 42 -0.09 27.78 20.03
C GLU A 42 -0.03 27.23 21.47
N LEU A 43 1.11 27.39 22.15
CA LEU A 43 1.41 26.79 23.47
C LEU A 43 1.49 25.25 23.50
N HIS A 44 1.55 24.59 22.34
CA HIS A 44 1.66 23.13 22.21
C HIS A 44 0.52 22.34 22.90
N ILE A 45 -0.63 22.98 23.13
CA ILE A 45 -1.78 22.36 23.82
C ILE A 45 -2.58 21.39 22.94
N GLY A 46 -2.15 21.15 21.69
CA GLY A 46 -2.79 20.21 20.79
C GLY A 46 -2.32 20.34 19.34
N TRP A 47 -3.02 19.66 18.44
CA TRP A 47 -2.82 19.77 16.99
C TRP A 47 -3.69 20.89 16.42
N SER A 48 -3.13 21.69 15.50
CA SER A 48 -3.83 22.77 14.84
C SER A 48 -4.96 22.30 13.93
N ARG A 49 -4.90 21.04 13.47
CA ARG A 49 -5.88 20.42 12.58
C ARG A 49 -6.03 18.95 12.88
N LYS A 50 -7.28 18.47 12.86
CA LYS A 50 -7.60 17.04 12.92
C LYS A 50 -7.41 16.41 11.54
N PRO A 51 -7.11 15.11 11.46
CA PRO A 51 -7.10 14.39 10.18
C PRO A 51 -8.45 14.45 9.49
N GLU A 52 -8.41 14.61 8.17
CA GLU A 52 -9.56 14.49 7.29
C GLU A 52 -9.70 13.02 6.88
N GLU A 53 -10.93 12.49 6.94
CA GLU A 53 -11.25 11.15 6.47
C GLU A 53 -11.79 11.25 5.04
N VAL A 54 -11.16 10.51 4.13
CA VAL A 54 -11.58 10.40 2.73
C VAL A 54 -12.07 8.99 2.53
N GLU A 55 -13.29 8.87 2.01
CA GLU A 55 -13.88 7.62 1.60
C GLU A 55 -13.93 7.56 0.07
N VAL A 56 -13.51 6.43 -0.48
CA VAL A 56 -13.54 6.14 -1.92
C VAL A 56 -14.51 5.00 -2.14
N ALA A 57 -15.60 5.27 -2.84
CA ALA A 57 -16.55 4.24 -3.25
C ALA A 57 -15.97 3.36 -4.37
N THR A 58 -16.29 2.07 -4.33
CA THR A 58 -15.88 1.07 -5.32
C THR A 58 -17.11 0.28 -5.78
N GLU A 59 -17.24 0.08 -7.08
CA GLU A 59 -18.37 -0.69 -7.65
C GLU A 59 -18.14 -2.20 -7.57
N LEU A 60 -16.87 -2.61 -7.53
CA LEU A 60 -16.44 -4.00 -7.49
C LEU A 60 -15.42 -4.21 -6.35
N PRO A 61 -15.39 -5.41 -5.75
CA PRO A 61 -14.37 -5.77 -4.77
C PRO A 61 -12.95 -5.67 -5.36
N GLN A 62 -11.95 -5.43 -4.51
CA GLN A 62 -10.56 -5.22 -4.92
C GLN A 62 -9.98 -6.38 -5.73
N GLU A 63 -10.34 -7.63 -5.42
CA GLU A 63 -9.89 -8.83 -6.12
C GLU A 63 -10.51 -8.92 -7.53
N ALA A 64 -11.78 -8.51 -7.67
CA ALA A 64 -12.45 -8.46 -8.98
C ALA A 64 -11.77 -7.43 -9.90
N LEU A 65 -11.38 -6.26 -9.35
CA LEU A 65 -10.60 -5.25 -10.07
C LEU A 65 -9.21 -5.77 -10.45
N MET A 66 -8.55 -6.55 -9.59
CA MET A 66 -7.26 -7.17 -9.90
C MET A 66 -7.36 -8.12 -11.10
N ILE A 67 -8.39 -8.99 -11.14
CA ILE A 67 -8.60 -9.90 -12.27
C ILE A 67 -8.98 -9.14 -13.54
N ALA A 68 -9.81 -8.09 -13.43
CA ALA A 68 -10.18 -7.25 -14.56
C ALA A 68 -8.96 -6.56 -15.20
N GLU A 69 -8.04 -6.05 -14.37
CA GLU A 69 -6.80 -5.44 -14.84
C GLU A 69 -5.87 -6.48 -15.50
N PHE A 70 -5.74 -7.67 -14.90
CA PHE A 70 -4.98 -8.75 -15.52
C PHE A 70 -5.55 -9.16 -16.89
N ALA A 71 -6.88 -9.31 -17.00
CA ALA A 71 -7.55 -9.61 -18.25
C ALA A 71 -7.33 -8.50 -19.29
N ARG A 72 -7.34 -7.23 -18.86
CA ARG A 72 -7.01 -6.08 -19.72
C ARG A 72 -5.60 -6.19 -20.29
N LEU A 73 -4.60 -6.51 -19.46
CA LEU A 73 -3.20 -6.68 -19.90
C LEU A 73 -3.06 -7.81 -20.93
N VAL A 74 -3.72 -8.96 -20.68
CA VAL A 74 -3.70 -10.10 -21.62
C VAL A 74 -4.34 -9.73 -22.96
N ARG A 75 -5.48 -9.04 -22.92
CA ARG A 75 -6.16 -8.54 -24.12
C ARG A 75 -5.28 -7.57 -24.91
N ASP A 76 -4.61 -6.64 -24.23
CA ASP A 76 -3.68 -5.68 -24.82
C ASP A 76 -2.52 -6.37 -25.57
N MET A 77 -1.98 -7.44 -25.00
CA MET A 77 -0.94 -8.25 -25.66
C MET A 77 -1.49 -9.05 -26.85
N ARG A 78 -2.65 -9.69 -26.68
CA ARG A 78 -3.24 -10.58 -27.69
C ARG A 78 -3.71 -9.81 -28.93
N ASP A 79 -4.53 -8.78 -28.71
CA ASP A 79 -5.32 -8.10 -29.74
C ASP A 79 -4.59 -6.89 -30.31
N TYR A 80 -3.80 -6.19 -29.48
CA TYR A 80 -3.11 -4.96 -29.87
C TYR A 80 -1.59 -5.11 -29.96
N LYS A 81 -1.05 -6.32 -29.76
CA LYS A 81 0.40 -6.63 -29.80
C LYS A 81 1.23 -5.72 -28.91
N ARG A 82 0.66 -5.22 -27.81
CA ARG A 82 1.39 -4.41 -26.84
C ARG A 82 2.41 -5.29 -26.09
N PRO A 83 3.59 -4.77 -25.75
CA PRO A 83 4.52 -5.50 -24.92
C PRO A 83 3.95 -5.71 -23.50
N PRO A 84 4.40 -6.73 -22.77
CA PRO A 84 4.04 -6.90 -21.36
C PRO A 84 4.44 -5.66 -20.54
N GLU A 85 3.55 -5.21 -19.66
CA GLU A 85 3.84 -4.09 -18.76
C GLU A 85 4.91 -4.48 -17.72
N THR A 86 5.98 -3.70 -17.59
CA THR A 86 7.10 -4.03 -16.70
C THR A 86 6.86 -3.67 -15.24
N LYS A 87 5.88 -2.82 -14.94
CA LYS A 87 5.53 -2.37 -13.59
C LYS A 87 5.30 -3.53 -12.62
N TRP A 88 4.50 -4.51 -13.02
CA TRP A 88 4.13 -5.66 -12.19
C TRP A 88 5.34 -6.53 -11.83
N PRO A 89 6.15 -7.03 -12.79
CA PRO A 89 7.34 -7.80 -12.45
C PRO A 89 8.39 -6.98 -11.67
N GLU A 90 8.51 -5.68 -11.93
CA GLU A 90 9.43 -4.82 -11.18
C GLU A 90 9.05 -4.67 -9.71
N ILE A 91 7.79 -4.36 -9.41
CA ILE A 91 7.32 -4.22 -8.02
C ILE A 91 7.40 -5.55 -7.27
N SER A 92 6.99 -6.65 -7.93
CA SER A 92 7.09 -8.01 -7.35
C SER A 92 8.54 -8.38 -7.04
N ARG A 93 9.49 -8.13 -7.95
CA ARG A 93 10.91 -8.41 -7.72
C ARG A 93 11.49 -7.58 -6.58
N LYS A 94 11.20 -6.28 -6.52
CA LYS A 94 11.69 -5.42 -5.42
C LYS A 94 11.17 -5.91 -4.07
N THR A 95 9.89 -6.30 -4.02
CA THR A 95 9.27 -6.85 -2.80
C THR A 95 9.93 -8.17 -2.40
N GLN A 96 10.19 -9.06 -3.35
CA GLN A 96 10.85 -10.34 -3.09
C GLN A 96 12.26 -10.16 -2.54
N VAL A 97 13.06 -9.29 -3.14
CA VAL A 97 14.42 -8.97 -2.68
C VAL A 97 14.40 -8.49 -1.22
N LEU A 98 13.45 -7.64 -0.86
CA LEU A 98 13.29 -7.18 0.52
C LEU A 98 12.93 -8.32 1.48
N VAL A 99 11.97 -9.18 1.08
CA VAL A 99 11.57 -10.35 1.88
C VAL A 99 12.74 -11.31 2.09
N ASP A 100 13.53 -11.55 1.05
CA ASP A 100 14.72 -12.40 1.10
C ASP A 100 15.80 -11.80 2.02
N ALA A 101 16.04 -10.49 1.97
CA ALA A 101 16.94 -9.81 2.90
C ALA A 101 16.48 -9.91 4.35
N VAL A 102 15.19 -9.71 4.63
CA VAL A 102 14.65 -9.84 5.99
C VAL A 102 14.85 -11.25 6.51
N LYS A 103 14.51 -12.25 5.69
CA LYS A 103 14.72 -13.66 6.02
C LYS A 103 16.20 -13.94 6.30
N ARG A 104 17.09 -13.45 5.44
CA ARG A 104 18.54 -13.63 5.56
C ARG A 104 19.11 -12.98 6.82
N SER A 105 18.62 -11.80 7.19
CA SER A 105 19.01 -11.12 8.43
C SER A 105 18.65 -11.97 9.65
N ILE A 106 17.44 -12.53 9.70
CA ILE A 106 17.01 -13.43 10.79
C ILE A 106 17.92 -14.66 10.88
N GLU A 107 18.26 -15.27 9.73
CA GLU A 107 19.18 -16.42 9.68
C GLU A 107 20.61 -16.08 10.15
N MET A 108 21.02 -14.82 10.07
CA MET A 108 22.33 -14.34 10.50
C MET A 108 22.30 -13.67 11.88
N ASN A 109 21.33 -14.00 12.75
CA ASN A 109 21.16 -13.37 14.07
C ASN A 109 20.94 -11.85 14.05
N PHE A 110 20.11 -11.40 13.10
CA PHE A 110 19.73 -9.99 12.91
C PHE A 110 20.85 -9.07 12.41
N GLU A 111 21.85 -9.63 11.73
CA GLU A 111 22.90 -8.83 11.07
C GLU A 111 22.36 -8.09 9.83
N PRO A 112 22.94 -6.91 9.47
CA PRO A 112 22.59 -6.18 8.28
C PRO A 112 22.84 -6.97 6.99
N VAL A 113 21.90 -6.89 6.04
CA VAL A 113 22.02 -7.45 4.69
C VAL A 113 22.09 -6.31 3.69
N TYR A 114 23.15 -6.28 2.88
CA TYR A 114 23.31 -5.30 1.81
C TYR A 114 22.63 -5.82 0.53
N LEU A 115 21.78 -4.99 -0.06
CA LEU A 115 20.95 -5.28 -1.22
C LEU A 115 21.48 -4.66 -2.51
#